data_AF-A0A819M9Y6-F1
#
_entry.id   AF-A0A819M9Y6-F1
#
_cell.length_a   1.000
_cell.length_b   1.000
_cell.length_c   1.000
_cell.angle_alpha   90.00
_cell.angle_beta   90.00
_cell.angle_gamma   90.00
#
_symmetry.space_group_name_H-M   'P 1'
#
loop_
_entity.id
_entity.type
_entity.pdbx_description
1 polymer ?
#
loop_
_entity_poly.entity_id
_entity_poly.type
_entity_poly.pdbx_seq_one_letter_code
_entity_poly.pdbx_strand_id
1 'polypeptide(L)'
;ILGLYTTLVIVIARILRTFFQTSEKIMFYELPNVERLWNLLQAIDLVREYNFLLIEEELFAKIIFLYRSPETLIGFTKLKLD
;
A
#
# COMPACT_ATOMS: atom_id res chain seq x y z
N ILE A 1 16.38 31.77 -22.30
CA ILE A 1 14.99 32.07 -21.85
C ILE A 1 14.00 31.04 -22.40
N LEU A 2 13.90 30.84 -23.72
CA LEU A 2 12.99 29.85 -24.32
C LEU A 2 13.22 28.40 -23.84
N GLY A 3 14.47 27.97 -23.69
CA GLY A 3 14.78 26.62 -23.21
C GLY A 3 14.33 26.32 -21.78
N LEU A 4 14.26 27.34 -20.92
CA LEU A 4 13.78 27.16 -19.54
C LEU A 4 12.25 27.05 -19.49
N TYR A 5 11.55 27.72 -20.41
CA TYR A 5 10.12 27.61 -20.57
C TYR A 5 9.71 26.22 -21.08
N THR A 6 10.40 25.70 -22.11
CA THR A 6 10.08 24.39 -22.67
C THR A 6 10.37 23.25 -21.69
N THR A 7 11.46 23.32 -20.92
CA THR A 7 11.75 22.29 -19.90
C THR A 7 10.74 22.29 -18.76
N LEU A 8 10.33 23.47 -18.26
CA LEU A 8 9.27 23.57 -17.25
C LEU A 8 7.96 22.98 -17.73
N VAL A 9 7.52 23.33 -18.95
CA VAL A 9 6.27 22.80 -19.53
C VAL A 9 6.33 21.28 -19.69
N ILE A 10 7.46 20.73 -20.13
CA ILE A 10 7.64 19.27 -20.26
C ILE A 10 7.62 18.58 -18.89
N VAL A 11 8.25 19.15 -17.86
CA VAL A 11 8.24 18.59 -16.50
C VAL A 11 6.83 18.58 -15.92
N ILE A 12 6.08 19.68 -16.06
CA ILE A 12 4.68 19.76 -15.61
C ILE A 12 3.82 18.73 -16.36
N ALA A 13 3.96 18.64 -17.69
CA ALA A 13 3.24 17.65 -18.49
C ALA A 13 3.57 16.20 -18.08
N ARG A 14 4.83 15.90 -17.75
CA ARG A 14 5.24 14.57 -17.27
C ARG A 14 4.65 14.25 -15.90
N ILE A 15 4.66 15.21 -14.99
CA ILE A 15 4.06 15.06 -13.65
C ILE A 15 2.55 14.80 -13.77
N LEU A 16 1.85 15.58 -14.59
CA LEU A 16 0.42 15.35 -14.83
C LEU A 16 0.17 13.95 -15.41
N ARG A 17 1.00 13.50 -16.36
CA ARG A 17 0.86 12.16 -16.96
C ARG A 17 1.02 11.03 -15.96
N THR A 18 1.96 11.11 -15.01
CA THR A 18 2.15 10.06 -13.99
C THR A 18 0.99 9.99 -13.00
N PHE A 19 0.28 11.08 -12.75
CA PHE A 19 -0.95 11.04 -11.93
C PHE A 19 -2.10 10.30 -12.62
N PHE A 20 -2.19 10.32 -13.94
CA PHE A 20 -3.23 9.61 -14.69
C PHE A 20 -2.92 8.12 -14.92
N GLN A 21 -1.67 7.68 -14.72
CA GLN A 21 -1.30 6.26 -14.79
C GLN A 21 -1.62 5.56 -13.47
N THR A 22 -2.92 5.30 -13.24
CA THR A 22 -3.43 4.70 -11.99
C THR A 22 -3.55 3.18 -12.06
N SER A 23 -3.36 2.57 -13.24
CA SER A 23 -3.59 1.13 -13.45
C SER A 23 -2.75 0.22 -12.55
N GLU A 24 -1.50 0.60 -12.24
CA GLU A 24 -0.64 -0.17 -11.32
C GLU A 24 -1.12 -0.12 -9.86
N LYS A 25 -1.89 0.91 -9.50
CA LYS A 25 -2.36 1.14 -8.14
C LYS A 25 -3.68 0.43 -7.85
N ILE A 26 -4.42 0.02 -8.88
CA ILE A 26 -5.76 -0.60 -8.76
C ILE A 26 -5.76 -1.73 -7.72
N MET A 27 -4.74 -2.59 -7.75
CA MET A 27 -4.62 -3.73 -6.83
C MET A 27 -4.57 -3.36 -5.33
N PHE A 28 -4.16 -2.14 -5.00
CA PHE A 28 -4.03 -1.66 -3.61
C PHE A 28 -5.17 -0.74 -3.18
N TYR A 29 -5.82 -0.06 -4.13
CA TYR A 29 -6.91 0.88 -3.85
C TYR A 29 -8.28 0.20 -3.88
N GLU A 30 -8.46 -0.83 -4.71
CA GLU A 30 -9.74 -1.53 -4.85
C GLU A 30 -9.81 -2.75 -3.92
N LEU A 31 -9.90 -2.50 -2.62
CA LEU A 31 -10.02 -3.54 -1.59
C LEU A 31 -11.43 -3.52 -0.96
N PRO A 32 -12.15 -4.65 -0.92
CA PRO A 32 -13.54 -4.67 -0.46
C PRO A 32 -13.70 -4.53 1.07
N ASN A 33 -12.80 -5.10 1.88
CA ASN A 33 -12.77 -4.86 3.33
C ASN A 33 -11.31 -4.79 3.85
N VAL A 34 -10.95 -3.67 4.48
CA VAL A 34 -9.59 -3.38 4.98
C VAL A 34 -9.46 -3.59 6.51
N GLU A 35 -10.53 -3.89 7.23
CA GLU A 35 -10.55 -4.01 8.70
C GLU A 35 -9.53 -5.02 9.23
N ARG A 36 -9.36 -6.17 8.57
CA ARG A 36 -8.38 -7.18 9.00
C ARG A 36 -6.95 -6.69 8.86
N LEU A 37 -6.68 -5.89 7.82
CA LEU A 37 -5.37 -5.29 7.61
C LEU A 37 -5.11 -4.22 8.66
N TRP A 38 -6.14 -3.40 8.95
CA TRP A 38 -6.11 -2.41 10.01
C TRP A 38 -5.79 -3.03 11.38
N ASN A 39 -6.50 -4.12 11.74
CA ASN A 39 -6.27 -4.81 13.00
C ASN A 39 -4.86 -5.41 13.09
N LEU A 40 -4.30 -5.86 11.97
CA LEU A 40 -2.93 -6.38 11.92
C LEU A 40 -1.91 -5.25 12.14
N LEU A 41 -2.09 -4.10 11.50
CA LEU A 41 -1.25 -2.91 11.73
C LEU A 41 -1.32 -2.47 13.20
N GLN A 42 -2.51 -2.40 13.78
CA GLN A 42 -2.69 -2.07 15.19
C GLN A 42 -2.00 -3.08 16.12
N ALA A 43 -2.03 -4.38 15.78
CA ALA A 43 -1.32 -5.39 16.55
C ALA A 43 0.21 -5.17 16.54
N ILE A 44 0.78 -4.73 15.41
CA ILE A 44 2.22 -4.39 15.34
C ILE A 44 2.53 -3.18 16.23
N ASP A 45 1.70 -2.14 16.17
CA ASP A 45 1.89 -0.94 17.01
C ASP A 45 1.84 -1.30 18.50
N LEU A 46 0.89 -2.14 18.90
CA LEU A 46 0.80 -2.65 20.27
C LEU A 46 2.06 -3.44 20.67
N VAL A 47 2.51 -4.39 19.85
CA VAL A 47 3.70 -5.21 20.13
C VAL A 47 4.96 -4.35 20.27
N ARG A 48 5.04 -3.26 19.48
CA ARG A 48 6.12 -2.28 19.59
C ARG A 48 6.07 -1.51 20.91
N GLU A 49 4.89 -1.14 21.41
CA GLU A 49 4.75 -0.50 22.73
C GLU A 49 5.24 -1.41 23.87
N TYR A 50 5.01 -2.72 23.76
CA TYR A 50 5.48 -3.71 24.73
C TYR A 50 6.96 -4.13 24.52
N ASN A 51 7.64 -3.63 23.48
CA ASN A 51 9.01 -3.98 23.11
C ASN A 51 9.26 -5.49 22.87
N PHE A 52 8.24 -6.23 22.40
CA PHE A 52 8.39 -7.66 22.06
C PHE A 52 8.87 -7.85 20.61
N LEU A 53 10.18 -7.66 20.39
CA LEU A 53 10.82 -7.65 19.07
C LEU A 53 10.63 -8.93 18.25
N LEU A 54 10.68 -10.12 18.87
CA LEU A 54 10.51 -11.40 18.16
C LEU A 54 9.12 -11.50 17.50
N ILE A 55 8.08 -11.06 18.21
CA ILE A 55 6.70 -11.10 17.71
C ILE A 55 6.49 -10.01 16.65
N GLU A 56 7.14 -8.85 16.83
CA GLU A 56 7.10 -7.77 15.84
C GLU A 56 7.64 -8.25 14.48
N GLU A 57 8.77 -8.96 14.48
CA GLU A 57 9.38 -9.52 13.26
C GLU A 57 8.45 -10.50 12.54
N GLU A 58 7.78 -11.39 13.28
CA GLU A 58 6.83 -12.35 12.71
C GLU A 58 5.59 -11.66 12.10
N LEU A 59 5.01 -10.69 12.81
CA LEU A 59 3.88 -9.91 12.32
C LEU A 59 4.26 -9.05 11.09
N PHE A 60 5.47 -8.50 11.10
CA PHE A 60 5.98 -7.72 9.97
C PHE A 60 6.24 -8.60 8.74
N ALA A 61 6.81 -9.80 8.93
CA ALA A 61 6.97 -10.77 7.86
C ALA A 61 5.63 -11.15 7.21
N LYS A 62 4.56 -11.23 8.01
CA LYS A 62 3.20 -11.48 7.52
C LYS A 62 2.68 -10.36 6.62
N ILE A 63 2.95 -9.08 6.93
CA ILE A 63 2.60 -7.95 6.05
C ILE A 63 3.37 -8.05 4.73
N ILE A 64 4.68 -8.28 4.79
CA ILE A 64 5.52 -8.38 3.59
C ILE A 64 4.98 -9.49 2.67
N PHE A 65 4.67 -10.65 3.24
CA PHE A 65 4.13 -11.77 2.48
C PHE A 65 2.77 -11.42 1.82
N LEU A 66 1.90 -10.74 2.55
CA LEU A 66 0.58 -10.33 2.08
C LEU A 66 0.69 -9.34 0.90
N TYR A 67 1.59 -8.36 0.96
CA TYR A 67 1.79 -7.41 -0.15
C TYR A 67 2.59 -7.98 -1.32
N ARG A 68 3.28 -9.12 -1.14
CA ARG A 68 4.04 -9.78 -2.21
C ARG A 68 3.15 -10.56 -3.18
N SER A 69 1.99 -11.05 -2.74
CA SER A 69 1.05 -11.80 -3.58
C SER A 69 -0.33 -11.14 -3.63
N PRO A 70 -0.81 -10.72 -4.82
CA PRO A 70 -2.14 -10.14 -4.95
C PRO A 70 -3.26 -11.13 -4.58
N GLU A 71 -3.04 -12.42 -4.79
CA GLU A 71 -4.03 -13.46 -4.52
C GLU A 71 -4.30 -13.60 -3.02
N THR A 72 -3.25 -13.53 -2.20
CA THR A 72 -3.37 -13.60 -0.74
C THR A 72 -3.96 -12.31 -0.18
N LEU A 73 -3.63 -11.16 -0.76
CA LEU A 73 -4.20 -9.86 -0.41
C LEU A 73 -5.71 -9.80 -0.69
N ILE A 74 -6.17 -10.29 -1.85
CA ILE A 74 -7.59 -10.42 -2.16
C ILE A 74 -8.26 -11.42 -1.22
N GLY A 75 -7.66 -12.60 -1.01
CA GLY A 75 -8.16 -13.61 -0.08
C GLY A 75 -8.36 -13.09 1.35
N PHE A 76 -7.44 -12.25 1.81
CA PHE A 76 -7.46 -11.66 3.14
C PHE A 76 -8.54 -10.58 3.30
N THR A 77 -8.80 -9.80 2.25
CA THR A 77 -9.76 -8.68 2.23
C THR A 77 -11.17 -9.09 1.81
N LYS A 78 -11.43 -10.37 1.52
CA LYS A 78 -12.78 -10.88 1.21
C LYS A 78 -13.79 -10.50 2.29
N LEU A 79 -14.93 -9.97 1.84
CA LEU A 79 -16.12 -9.76 2.67
C LEU A 79 -16.54 -11.10 3.28
N LYS A 80 -16.71 -11.14 4.61
CA LYS A 80 -17.50 -12.20 5.23
C LYS A 80 -18.95 -11.91 4.86
N LEU A 81 -19.54 -12.78 4.04
CA LEU A 81 -20.99 -12.88 3.97
C LEU A 81 -21.39 -13.62 5.25
N ASP A 82 -21.94 -12.89 6.21
CA ASP A 82 -22.56 -13.47 7.41
C ASP A 82 -23.83 -14.26 7.04
#